data_AF-A0A9E5UT01-F1
#
_entry.id   AF-A0A9E5UT01-F1
#
_cell.length_a   1.000
_cell.length_b   1.000
_cell.length_c   1.000
_cell.angle_alpha   90.00
_cell.angle_beta   90.00
_cell.angle_gamma   90.00
#
_symmetry.space_group_name_H-M   'P 1'
#
loop_
_entity.id
_entity.type
_entity.pdbx_description
1 polymer ?
#
loop_
_entity_poly.entity_id
_entity_poly.type
_entity_poly.pdbx_seq_one_letter_code
_entity_poly.pdbx_strand_id
1 'polypeptide(L)'
;MGTARLKISGNYLLVVYAEDNPQDYWLSRRLVVFENQVTVRGEVRFSSQVNVREQNQEIRFEIEYPNFAINNPSEEITTVIRQNYRWDNAILHLRPFQVKEFARRLEYHHYSLENNFVGGNEFRRFELRSMRFLGFHIDYLQAQGDTLKAYLSIDQPRAGRPYVLPQIPDQDGLYVIDRFETSEEANKMLEADYVQVHFRLESPTAAPGTIYVLGAFNDWLPLPAFALKAVPQQSFLQAVVWLKQGVYDYMYAQIEGGKSVAGPIEGDFAQTQNQYEILVYYRALGARYDRVVGYQSFKSGANLQDR
;
A
#
# COMPACT_ATOMS: atom_id res chain seq x y z
N MET A 1 -12.19 -33.34 -1.60
CA MET A 1 -11.84 -32.35 -0.56
C MET A 1 -12.92 -31.28 -0.54
N GLY A 2 -13.56 -31.03 0.60
CA GLY A 2 -14.57 -29.98 0.72
C GLY A 2 -13.90 -28.61 0.73
N THR A 3 -14.32 -27.71 -0.15
CA THR A 3 -13.83 -26.33 -0.15
C THR A 3 -14.37 -25.60 1.09
N ALA A 4 -13.47 -25.04 1.91
CA ALA A 4 -13.88 -24.20 3.03
C ALA A 4 -14.54 -22.93 2.48
N ARG A 5 -15.79 -22.67 2.88
CA ARG A 5 -16.56 -21.47 2.47
C ARG A 5 -16.73 -20.55 3.66
N LEU A 6 -16.31 -19.29 3.51
CA LEU A 6 -16.57 -18.23 4.48
C LEU A 6 -18.06 -17.87 4.43
N LYS A 7 -18.72 -17.94 5.60
CA LYS A 7 -20.18 -17.79 5.74
C LYS A 7 -20.62 -16.40 6.21
N ILE A 8 -19.71 -15.62 6.79
CA ILE A 8 -19.99 -14.31 7.37
C ILE A 8 -18.99 -13.29 6.83
N SER A 9 -19.41 -12.03 6.75
CA SER A 9 -18.52 -10.90 6.50
C SER A 9 -17.68 -10.59 7.75
N GLY A 10 -16.58 -9.86 7.58
CA GLY A 10 -15.68 -9.47 8.66
C GLY A 10 -14.20 -9.63 8.31
N ASN A 11 -13.37 -9.44 9.33
CA ASN A 11 -11.93 -9.60 9.23
C ASN A 11 -11.51 -11.04 9.53
N TYR A 12 -10.64 -11.58 8.69
CA TYR A 12 -10.07 -12.90 8.79
C TYR A 12 -8.55 -12.82 8.83
N LEU A 13 -7.93 -13.76 9.56
CA LEU A 13 -6.50 -13.97 9.54
C LEU A 13 -6.24 -15.38 8.99
N LEU A 14 -5.66 -15.46 7.81
CA LEU A 14 -5.08 -16.70 7.31
C LEU A 14 -3.73 -16.87 7.99
N VAL A 15 -3.50 -18.04 8.56
CA VAL A 15 -2.25 -18.39 9.26
C VAL A 15 -1.73 -19.68 8.66
N VAL A 16 -0.45 -19.70 8.31
CA VAL A 16 0.29 -20.90 7.90
C VAL A 16 1.28 -21.22 8.99
N TYR A 17 1.34 -22.49 9.36
CA TYR A 17 2.18 -23.01 10.43
C TYR A 17 2.71 -24.40 10.05
N ALA A 18 3.73 -24.88 10.76
CA ALA A 18 4.29 -26.20 10.55
C ALA A 18 3.24 -27.30 10.81
N GLU A 19 3.08 -28.26 9.89
CA GLU A 19 2.05 -29.31 9.98
C GLU A 19 2.12 -30.09 11.31
N ASP A 20 3.32 -30.30 11.82
CA ASP A 20 3.62 -31.01 13.08
C ASP A 20 3.60 -30.11 14.32
N ASN A 21 3.57 -28.78 14.17
CA ASN A 21 3.53 -27.83 15.27
C ASN A 21 2.60 -26.61 14.99
N PRO A 22 1.34 -26.65 15.46
CA PRO A 22 0.39 -25.54 15.32
C PRO A 22 0.74 -24.22 16.01
N GLN A 23 1.84 -24.17 16.78
CA GLN A 23 2.37 -22.96 17.39
C GLN A 23 3.57 -22.37 16.65
N ASP A 24 4.11 -23.08 15.65
CA ASP A 24 5.20 -22.59 14.80
C ASP A 24 4.63 -21.89 13.55
N TYR A 25 4.32 -20.60 13.69
CA TYR A 25 3.73 -19.79 12.62
C TYR A 25 4.79 -19.34 11.61
N TRP A 26 4.56 -19.64 10.33
CA TRP A 26 5.46 -19.25 9.24
C TRP A 26 5.04 -17.94 8.56
N LEU A 27 3.74 -17.75 8.32
CA LEU A 27 3.22 -16.48 7.82
C LEU A 27 1.76 -16.27 8.23
N SER A 28 1.33 -15.02 8.19
CA SER A 28 -0.08 -14.67 8.27
C SER A 28 -0.48 -13.59 7.27
N ARG A 29 -1.75 -13.61 6.85
CA ARG A 29 -2.34 -12.65 5.91
C ARG A 29 -3.72 -12.23 6.39
N ARG A 30 -3.96 -10.93 6.43
CA ARG A 30 -5.29 -10.37 6.70
C ARG A 30 -6.14 -10.47 5.44
N LEU A 31 -7.36 -10.98 5.58
CA LEU A 31 -8.37 -10.96 4.54
C LEU A 31 -9.62 -10.26 5.09
N VAL A 32 -10.30 -9.49 4.24
CA VAL A 32 -11.57 -8.85 4.60
C VAL A 32 -12.64 -9.41 3.67
N VAL A 33 -13.69 -9.98 4.24
CA VAL A 33 -14.85 -10.45 3.49
C VAL A 33 -15.96 -9.44 3.70
N PHE A 34 -16.43 -8.85 2.62
CA PHE A 34 -17.53 -7.89 2.67
C PHE A 34 -18.80 -8.45 2.05
N GLU A 35 -19.91 -7.81 2.40
CA GLU A 35 -21.22 -7.95 1.75
C GLU A 35 -21.64 -6.59 1.18
N ASN A 36 -22.57 -6.59 0.22
CA ASN A 36 -23.01 -5.38 -0.48
C ASN A 36 -24.35 -4.88 0.07
N GLN A 37 -24.36 -4.38 1.32
CA GLN A 37 -25.59 -3.85 1.95
C GLN A 37 -25.70 -2.32 1.82
N VAL A 38 -24.57 -1.63 1.64
CA VAL A 38 -24.51 -0.18 1.48
C VAL A 38 -23.74 0.22 0.22
N THR A 39 -24.05 1.39 -0.31
CA THR A 39 -23.32 1.99 -1.43
C THR A 39 -22.39 3.07 -0.91
N VAL A 40 -21.12 3.02 -1.27
CA VAL A 40 -20.14 4.07 -0.92
C VAL A 40 -19.78 4.86 -2.17
N ARG A 41 -19.85 6.19 -2.08
CA ARG A 41 -19.43 7.11 -3.14
C ARG A 41 -18.35 8.02 -2.59
N GLY A 42 -17.14 7.88 -3.09
CA GLY A 42 -15.98 8.63 -2.62
C GLY A 42 -15.29 9.40 -3.73
N GLU A 43 -14.61 10.46 -3.33
CA GLU A 43 -13.74 11.26 -4.17
C GLU A 43 -12.49 11.69 -3.41
N VAL A 44 -11.41 11.94 -4.15
CA VAL A 44 -10.18 12.54 -3.63
C VAL A 44 -10.15 14.00 -4.00
N ARG A 45 -9.83 14.86 -3.05
CA ARG A 45 -9.64 16.31 -3.24
C ARG A 45 -8.30 16.74 -2.66
N PHE A 46 -7.80 17.89 -3.10
CA PHE A 46 -6.76 18.60 -2.36
C PHE A 46 -7.26 18.91 -0.94
N SER A 47 -6.35 18.90 0.04
CA SER A 47 -6.73 19.22 1.41
C SER A 47 -7.40 20.59 1.52
N SER A 48 -8.51 20.64 2.26
CA SER A 48 -9.15 21.89 2.63
C SER A 48 -8.26 22.75 3.54
N GLN A 49 -7.34 22.14 4.29
CA GLN A 49 -6.38 22.85 5.16
C GLN A 49 -5.20 23.42 4.36
N VAL A 50 -5.00 24.74 4.45
CA VAL A 50 -4.04 25.48 3.63
C VAL A 50 -2.60 25.04 3.86
N ASN A 51 -2.22 24.74 5.11
CA ASN A 51 -0.85 24.39 5.48
C ASN A 51 -0.36 23.04 4.93
N VAL A 52 -1.28 22.16 4.50
CA VAL A 52 -0.96 20.82 3.96
C VAL A 52 -1.57 20.59 2.58
N ARG A 53 -2.18 21.60 1.96
CA ARG A 53 -2.92 21.48 0.69
C ARG A 53 -2.12 20.87 -0.45
N GLU A 54 -0.86 21.25 -0.57
CA GLU A 54 0.03 20.78 -1.63
C GLU A 54 0.63 19.40 -1.35
N GLN A 55 0.51 18.91 -0.10
CA GLN A 55 1.10 17.64 0.35
C GLN A 55 0.05 16.56 0.56
N ASN A 56 -1.16 16.93 0.99
CA ASN A 56 -2.18 15.99 1.44
C ASN A 56 -3.34 15.85 0.46
N GLN A 57 -3.93 14.66 0.49
CA GLN A 57 -5.13 14.27 -0.21
C GLN A 57 -6.26 14.06 0.80
N GLU A 58 -7.37 14.78 0.65
CA GLU A 58 -8.57 14.66 1.46
C GLU A 58 -9.55 13.68 0.81
N ILE A 59 -10.02 12.69 1.59
CA ILE A 59 -10.96 11.68 1.14
C ILE A 59 -12.36 12.07 1.60
N ARG A 60 -13.21 12.49 0.67
CA ARG A 60 -14.62 12.79 0.93
C ARG A 60 -15.47 11.66 0.43
N PHE A 61 -16.42 11.22 1.23
CA PHE A 61 -17.33 10.17 0.79
C PHE A 61 -18.68 10.21 1.49
N GLU A 62 -19.63 9.54 0.88
CA GLU A 62 -20.97 9.31 1.40
C GLU A 62 -21.27 7.81 1.42
N ILE A 63 -22.05 7.38 2.41
CA ILE A 63 -22.57 6.01 2.51
C ILE A 63 -24.09 6.08 2.41
N GLU A 64 -24.66 5.44 1.41
CA GLU A 64 -26.11 5.31 1.21
C GLU A 64 -26.57 3.92 1.67
N TYR A 65 -27.58 3.88 2.55
CA TYR A 65 -28.12 2.63 3.12
C TYR A 65 -29.66 2.52 2.96
N PRO A 66 -30.22 2.73 1.75
CA PRO A 66 -31.67 2.83 1.55
C PRO A 66 -32.44 1.58 1.99
N ASN A 67 -31.83 0.40 1.86
CA ASN A 67 -32.45 -0.91 2.12
C ASN A 67 -31.86 -1.64 3.33
N PHE A 68 -30.96 -0.99 4.08
CA PHE A 68 -30.29 -1.61 5.23
C PHE A 68 -30.71 -0.90 6.52
N ALA A 69 -31.31 -1.65 7.43
CA ALA A 69 -31.80 -1.10 8.69
C ALA A 69 -30.62 -0.92 9.67
N ILE A 70 -30.33 0.34 9.99
CA ILE A 70 -29.34 0.76 10.98
C ILE A 70 -30.09 1.61 12.00
N ASN A 71 -29.99 1.28 13.29
CA ASN A 71 -30.78 1.94 14.34
C ASN A 71 -30.09 3.21 14.83
N ASN A 72 -28.76 3.16 14.96
CA ASN A 72 -27.96 4.29 15.39
C ASN A 72 -26.70 4.41 14.52
N PRO A 73 -26.80 5.00 13.31
CA PRO A 73 -25.69 5.01 12.36
C PRO A 73 -24.41 5.67 12.86
N SER A 74 -24.49 6.64 13.77
CA SER A 74 -23.30 7.30 14.34
C SER A 74 -22.48 6.40 15.27
N GLU A 75 -23.09 5.36 15.84
CA GLU A 75 -22.43 4.41 16.74
C GLU A 75 -22.23 3.03 16.10
N GLU A 76 -23.17 2.60 15.26
CA GLU A 76 -23.17 1.26 14.66
C GLU A 76 -22.33 1.18 13.38
N ILE A 77 -21.99 2.32 12.75
CA ILE A 77 -21.12 2.37 11.57
C ILE A 77 -19.77 2.98 11.90
N THR A 78 -18.72 2.27 11.52
CA THR A 78 -17.34 2.79 11.50
C THR A 78 -16.69 2.46 10.17
N THR A 79 -15.74 3.29 9.74
CA THR A 79 -15.06 3.07 8.47
C THR A 79 -13.55 2.97 8.64
N VAL A 80 -12.94 2.17 7.79
CA VAL A 80 -11.49 2.16 7.58
C VAL A 80 -11.21 2.67 6.17
N ILE A 81 -10.24 3.58 6.05
CA ILE A 81 -9.73 4.06 4.77
C ILE A 81 -8.29 3.60 4.63
N ARG A 82 -7.94 2.98 3.50
CA ARG A 82 -6.56 2.59 3.15
C ARG A 82 -6.10 3.34 1.92
N GLN A 83 -4.83 3.75 1.92
CA GLN A 83 -4.12 4.28 0.76
C GLN A 83 -3.18 3.19 0.24
N ASN A 84 -3.22 2.88 -1.06
CA ASN A 84 -2.33 1.93 -1.74
C ASN A 84 -2.26 0.56 -1.05
N TYR A 85 -3.41 0.05 -0.60
CA TYR A 85 -3.54 -1.24 0.11
C TYR A 85 -2.78 -1.34 1.44
N ARG A 86 -2.27 -0.21 1.97
CA ARG A 86 -1.47 -0.14 3.19
C ARG A 86 -2.32 -0.10 4.44
N TRP A 87 -1.96 -0.94 5.41
CA TRP A 87 -2.55 -0.94 6.75
C TRP A 87 -1.77 -0.05 7.72
N ASP A 88 -0.48 0.19 7.48
CA ASP A 88 0.40 0.92 8.39
C ASP A 88 0.06 2.42 8.48
N ASN A 89 -0.57 2.98 7.44
CA ASN A 89 -1.04 4.37 7.41
C ASN A 89 -2.58 4.49 7.36
N ALA A 90 -3.33 3.39 7.54
CA ALA A 90 -4.78 3.41 7.42
C ALA A 90 -5.44 4.33 8.47
N ILE A 91 -6.49 5.02 8.06
CA ILE A 91 -7.37 5.76 8.97
C ILE A 91 -8.40 4.75 9.49
N LEU A 92 -8.36 4.49 10.79
CA LEU A 92 -9.19 3.48 11.45
C LEU A 92 -10.33 4.13 12.22
N HIS A 93 -11.45 3.42 12.30
CA HIS A 93 -12.61 3.79 13.13
C HIS A 93 -13.17 5.20 12.87
N LEU A 94 -13.07 5.69 11.63
CA LEU A 94 -13.64 6.97 11.26
C LEU A 94 -15.17 6.88 11.35
N ARG A 95 -15.77 7.82 12.07
CA ARG A 95 -17.22 7.93 12.28
C ARG A 95 -17.80 8.98 11.33
N PRO A 96 -19.08 8.90 10.97
CA PRO A 96 -19.68 9.87 10.07
C PRO A 96 -19.65 11.27 10.68
N PHE A 97 -19.33 12.26 9.84
CA PHE A 97 -19.41 13.67 10.24
C PHE A 97 -20.87 14.10 10.42
N GLN A 98 -21.74 13.66 9.52
CA GLN A 98 -23.18 13.95 9.57
C GLN A 98 -24.03 12.73 9.21
N VAL A 99 -25.11 12.53 9.95
CA VAL A 99 -26.16 11.54 9.65
C VAL A 99 -27.37 12.25 9.05
N LYS A 100 -27.72 11.91 7.81
CA LYS A 100 -28.92 12.40 7.11
C LYS A 100 -30.01 11.31 7.17
N GLU A 101 -30.64 11.16 8.32
CA GLU A 101 -31.51 10.01 8.61
C GLU A 101 -32.67 9.84 7.61
N PHE A 102 -33.38 10.92 7.27
CA PHE A 102 -34.47 10.87 6.27
C PHE A 102 -34.01 10.41 4.88
N ALA A 103 -32.77 10.73 4.50
CA ALA A 103 -32.18 10.33 3.23
C ALA A 103 -31.46 8.97 3.31
N ARG A 104 -31.37 8.36 4.51
CA ARG A 104 -30.57 7.16 4.80
C ARG A 104 -29.15 7.28 4.25
N ARG A 105 -28.49 8.38 4.60
CA ARG A 105 -27.15 8.74 4.11
C ARG A 105 -26.23 9.21 5.24
N LEU A 106 -24.98 8.78 5.20
CA LEU A 106 -23.89 9.26 6.06
C LEU A 106 -22.91 10.08 5.24
N GLU A 107 -22.48 11.22 5.75
CA GLU A 107 -21.52 12.11 5.07
C GLU A 107 -20.21 12.16 5.86
N TYR A 108 -19.09 12.07 5.15
CA TYR A 108 -17.73 12.09 5.69
C TYR A 108 -16.94 13.22 5.01
N HIS A 109 -17.15 14.45 5.50
CA HIS A 109 -16.40 15.64 5.10
C HIS A 109 -15.77 16.31 6.33
N HIS A 110 -14.75 15.68 6.90
CA HIS A 110 -14.16 16.17 8.15
C HIS A 110 -13.29 17.40 7.90
N TYR A 111 -13.34 18.37 8.82
CA TYR A 111 -12.55 19.61 8.72
C TYR A 111 -11.21 19.53 9.46
N SER A 112 -11.02 18.56 10.36
CA SER A 112 -9.86 18.46 11.25
C SER A 112 -8.79 17.47 10.75
N LEU A 113 -8.63 17.33 9.43
CA LEU A 113 -7.68 16.40 8.79
C LEU A 113 -7.92 14.90 9.06
N GLU A 114 -9.01 14.52 9.73
CA GLU A 114 -9.32 13.14 10.14
C GLU A 114 -9.47 12.16 8.97
N ASN A 115 -9.74 12.68 7.77
CA ASN A 115 -9.89 11.95 6.51
C ASN A 115 -8.80 12.35 5.49
N ASN A 116 -7.69 12.92 5.94
CA ASN A 116 -6.58 13.31 5.07
C ASN A 116 -5.45 12.29 5.12
N PHE A 117 -4.89 12.00 3.95
CA PHE A 117 -3.65 11.24 3.78
C PHE A 117 -2.55 12.16 3.29
N VAL A 118 -1.32 11.86 3.67
CA VAL A 118 -0.16 12.41 2.99
C VAL A 118 -0.13 11.82 1.58
N GLY A 119 -0.01 12.67 0.56
CA GLY A 119 -0.08 12.28 -0.85
C GLY A 119 1.08 11.40 -1.28
N GLY A 120 2.25 11.56 -0.65
CA GLY A 120 3.46 10.82 -0.99
C GLY A 120 3.96 11.17 -2.39
N ASN A 121 4.59 10.20 -3.04
CA ASN A 121 5.04 10.31 -4.42
C ASN A 121 4.75 8.97 -5.12
N GLU A 122 4.77 8.98 -6.45
CA GLU A 122 4.67 7.77 -7.27
C GLU A 122 5.78 6.80 -6.83
N PHE A 123 5.47 5.52 -6.72
CA PHE A 123 6.43 4.51 -6.32
C PHE A 123 7.57 4.41 -7.32
N ARG A 124 8.76 4.08 -6.81
CA ARG A 124 9.88 3.68 -7.66
C ARG A 124 9.60 2.31 -8.22
N ARG A 125 10.06 2.03 -9.44
CA ARG A 125 9.80 0.76 -10.12
C ARG A 125 11.07 0.19 -10.70
N PHE A 126 11.23 -1.13 -10.62
CA PHE A 126 12.24 -1.86 -11.41
C PHE A 126 11.64 -3.12 -12.04
N GLU A 127 12.27 -3.61 -13.09
CA GLU A 127 11.83 -4.82 -13.79
C GLU A 127 12.96 -5.85 -13.91
N LEU A 128 12.75 -7.01 -13.30
CA LEU A 128 13.66 -8.16 -13.31
C LEU A 128 12.97 -9.37 -13.93
N ARG A 129 12.38 -9.19 -15.12
CA ARG A 129 11.63 -10.24 -15.82
C ARG A 129 12.51 -11.16 -16.67
N SER A 130 13.76 -10.80 -16.89
CA SER A 130 14.78 -11.62 -17.54
C SER A 130 16.11 -11.49 -16.82
N MET A 131 16.92 -12.54 -16.88
CA MET A 131 18.31 -12.55 -16.42
C MET A 131 19.31 -12.41 -17.58
N ARG A 132 18.80 -12.33 -18.83
CA ARG A 132 19.61 -12.28 -20.06
C ARG A 132 19.85 -10.86 -20.56
N PHE A 133 19.02 -9.92 -20.13
CA PHE A 133 19.13 -8.50 -20.47
C PHE A 133 18.69 -7.65 -19.28
N LEU A 134 19.11 -6.38 -19.30
CA LEU A 134 18.75 -5.42 -18.26
C LEU A 134 17.30 -4.95 -18.47
N GLY A 135 16.47 -5.15 -17.47
CA GLY A 135 15.15 -4.54 -17.43
C GLY A 135 15.21 -3.10 -16.89
N PHE A 136 14.04 -2.46 -16.80
CA PHE A 136 13.93 -1.10 -16.33
C PHE A 136 14.56 -0.91 -14.94
N HIS A 137 15.34 0.16 -14.78
CA HIS A 137 16.00 0.56 -13.54
C HIS A 137 17.03 -0.45 -12.98
N ILE A 138 17.47 -1.43 -13.78
CA ILE A 138 18.63 -2.27 -13.49
C ILE A 138 19.87 -1.65 -14.14
N ASP A 139 20.90 -1.40 -13.35
CA ASP A 139 22.19 -0.86 -13.79
C ASP A 139 23.07 -1.98 -14.39
N TYR A 140 23.23 -3.09 -13.67
CA TYR A 140 23.92 -4.26 -14.18
C TYR A 140 23.53 -5.55 -13.44
N LEU A 141 23.82 -6.68 -14.10
CA LEU A 141 23.73 -8.02 -13.52
C LEU A 141 25.13 -8.58 -13.29
N GLN A 142 25.30 -9.31 -12.20
CA GLN A 142 26.56 -9.98 -11.87
C GLN A 142 26.30 -11.40 -11.41
N ALA A 143 26.88 -12.38 -12.10
CA ALA A 143 26.93 -13.75 -11.62
C ALA A 143 28.11 -13.91 -10.65
N GLN A 144 27.87 -14.46 -9.47
CA GLN A 144 28.89 -14.81 -8.49
C GLN A 144 28.62 -16.20 -7.93
N GLY A 145 29.34 -17.20 -8.44
CA GLY A 145 29.02 -18.61 -8.18
C GLY A 145 27.63 -18.94 -8.72
N ASP A 146 26.81 -19.58 -7.89
CA ASP A 146 25.42 -19.95 -8.22
C ASP A 146 24.41 -18.81 -7.97
N THR A 147 24.88 -17.64 -7.52
CA THR A 147 24.03 -16.49 -7.23
C THR A 147 24.07 -15.48 -8.37
N LEU A 148 22.91 -15.15 -8.92
CA LEU A 148 22.75 -13.96 -9.73
C LEU A 148 22.42 -12.75 -8.84
N LYS A 149 23.12 -11.65 -9.08
CA LYS A 149 22.91 -10.36 -8.43
C LYS A 149 22.41 -9.34 -9.42
N ALA A 150 21.36 -8.61 -9.06
CA ALA A 150 20.85 -7.49 -9.81
C ALA A 150 21.09 -6.19 -9.05
N TYR A 151 21.84 -5.26 -9.65
CA TYR A 151 22.12 -3.97 -9.06
C TYR A 151 21.19 -2.92 -9.67
N LEU A 152 20.27 -2.39 -8.87
CA LEU A 152 19.39 -1.31 -9.30
C LEU A 152 20.17 -0.02 -9.44
N SER A 153 19.81 0.87 -10.37
CA SER A 153 20.42 2.21 -10.48
C SER A 153 20.41 2.93 -9.13
N ILE A 154 21.39 3.81 -8.89
CA ILE A 154 21.46 4.54 -7.61
C ILE A 154 20.33 5.56 -7.58
N ASP A 155 19.40 5.36 -6.66
CA ASP A 155 18.30 6.27 -6.41
C ASP A 155 18.76 7.56 -5.75
N GLN A 156 18.07 8.62 -6.13
CA GLN A 156 18.24 9.95 -5.58
C GLN A 156 17.04 10.28 -4.67
N PRO A 157 17.25 10.92 -3.52
CA PRO A 157 16.16 11.53 -2.76
C PRO A 157 15.35 12.48 -3.65
N ARG A 158 14.02 12.35 -3.58
CA ARG A 158 13.05 13.15 -4.35
C ARG A 158 12.41 14.28 -3.51
N ALA A 159 12.54 14.23 -2.18
CA ALA A 159 12.08 15.30 -1.31
C ALA A 159 12.69 16.65 -1.69
N GLY A 160 11.85 17.71 -1.71
CA GLY A 160 12.24 19.06 -2.10
C GLY A 160 12.43 19.30 -3.61
N ARG A 161 12.30 18.26 -4.45
CA ARG A 161 12.25 18.42 -5.91
C ARG A 161 10.79 18.65 -6.37
N PRO A 162 10.55 19.27 -7.53
CA PRO A 162 9.20 19.37 -8.10
C PRO A 162 8.59 17.99 -8.37
N TYR A 163 7.26 17.89 -8.27
CA TYR A 163 6.52 16.69 -8.68
C TYR A 163 6.73 16.41 -10.17
N VAL A 164 6.96 15.14 -10.51
CA VAL A 164 7.08 14.67 -11.89
C VAL A 164 6.26 13.40 -12.03
N LEU A 165 5.24 13.45 -12.88
CA LEU A 165 4.50 12.25 -13.26
C LEU A 165 5.41 11.33 -14.09
N PRO A 166 5.63 10.07 -13.68
CA PRO A 166 6.53 9.17 -14.37
C PRO A 166 5.95 8.77 -15.73
N GLN A 167 6.84 8.57 -16.71
CA GLN A 167 6.44 8.09 -18.05
C GLN A 167 5.94 6.64 -18.02
N ILE A 168 6.47 5.84 -17.09
CA ILE A 168 6.03 4.48 -16.82
C ILE A 168 5.19 4.55 -15.54
N PRO A 169 3.87 4.33 -15.61
CA PRO A 169 3.03 4.30 -14.42
C PRO A 169 3.49 3.22 -13.45
N ASP A 170 3.38 3.53 -12.16
CA ASP A 170 3.50 2.52 -11.13
C ASP A 170 2.21 1.66 -11.06
N GLN A 171 2.20 0.74 -10.11
CA GLN A 171 1.10 -0.13 -9.73
C GLN A 171 0.74 0.10 -8.26
N ASP A 172 0.79 1.37 -7.81
CA ASP A 172 0.48 1.80 -6.44
C ASP A 172 1.21 0.96 -5.37
N GLY A 173 2.46 0.55 -5.65
CA GLY A 173 3.29 -0.15 -4.66
C GLY A 173 3.20 -1.68 -4.69
N LEU A 174 2.46 -2.22 -5.66
CA LEU A 174 2.31 -3.65 -5.88
C LEU A 174 3.51 -4.25 -6.61
N TYR A 175 3.48 -5.57 -6.77
CA TYR A 175 4.45 -6.31 -7.55
C TYR A 175 3.78 -7.44 -8.32
N VAL A 176 4.41 -7.86 -9.41
CA VAL A 176 3.93 -8.95 -10.26
C VAL A 176 5.10 -9.90 -10.52
N ILE A 177 4.94 -11.17 -10.14
CA ILE A 177 5.89 -12.21 -10.51
C ILE A 177 5.72 -12.53 -11.98
N ASP A 178 6.78 -12.36 -12.75
CA ASP A 178 6.76 -12.51 -14.20
C ASP A 178 8.14 -12.92 -14.71
N ARG A 179 8.15 -13.67 -15.81
CA ARG A 179 9.36 -14.17 -16.47
C ARG A 179 9.16 -14.14 -17.98
N PHE A 180 9.98 -13.38 -18.69
CA PHE A 180 9.86 -13.21 -20.14
C PHE A 180 10.16 -14.49 -20.92
N GLU A 181 11.06 -15.33 -20.41
CA GLU A 181 11.38 -16.61 -21.06
C GLU A 181 10.28 -17.67 -20.93
N THR A 182 9.23 -17.42 -20.16
CA THR A 182 8.12 -18.34 -19.94
C THR A 182 6.89 -17.85 -20.71
N SER A 183 6.48 -18.61 -21.73
CA SER A 183 5.33 -18.27 -22.58
C SER A 183 3.98 -18.61 -21.94
N GLU A 184 3.93 -19.65 -21.09
CA GLU A 184 2.70 -20.07 -20.43
C GLU A 184 2.53 -19.34 -19.10
N GLU A 185 1.48 -18.50 -19.02
CA GLU A 185 1.21 -17.67 -17.83
C GLU A 185 1.11 -18.49 -16.54
N ALA A 186 0.51 -19.69 -16.62
CA ALA A 186 0.36 -20.59 -15.47
C ALA A 186 1.70 -21.05 -14.88
N ASN A 187 2.77 -21.08 -15.68
CA ASN A 187 4.08 -21.58 -15.25
C ASN A 187 5.01 -20.45 -14.76
N LYS A 188 4.70 -19.18 -15.04
CA LYS A 188 5.57 -18.05 -14.65
C LYS A 188 5.87 -18.02 -13.15
N MET A 189 4.86 -18.31 -12.33
CA MET A 189 5.05 -18.38 -10.87
C MET A 189 5.95 -19.54 -10.44
N LEU A 190 6.04 -20.62 -11.21
CA LEU A 190 6.87 -21.79 -10.89
C LEU A 190 8.29 -21.66 -11.47
N GLU A 191 8.43 -21.07 -12.66
CA GLU A 191 9.68 -20.97 -13.40
C GLU A 191 10.48 -19.69 -13.10
N ALA A 192 9.85 -18.65 -12.53
CA ALA A 192 10.56 -17.46 -12.08
C ALA A 192 11.59 -17.82 -10.99
N ASP A 193 12.81 -17.31 -11.12
CA ASP A 193 13.90 -17.60 -10.19
C ASP A 193 14.07 -16.51 -9.13
N TYR A 194 14.78 -16.81 -8.04
CA TYR A 194 15.18 -15.82 -7.05
C TYR A 194 16.53 -15.21 -7.39
N VAL A 195 16.60 -13.89 -7.28
CA VAL A 195 17.79 -13.08 -7.57
C VAL A 195 18.10 -12.19 -6.38
N GLN A 196 19.38 -12.01 -6.09
CA GLN A 196 19.80 -11.09 -5.05
C GLN A 196 19.76 -9.64 -5.58
N VAL A 197 18.73 -8.89 -5.20
CA VAL A 197 18.51 -7.51 -5.62
C VAL A 197 19.21 -6.55 -4.66
N HIS A 198 20.04 -5.68 -5.21
CA HIS A 198 20.80 -4.66 -4.52
C HIS A 198 20.13 -3.29 -4.72
N PHE A 199 19.31 -2.88 -3.76
CA PHE A 199 18.74 -1.53 -3.70
C PHE A 199 19.83 -0.54 -3.27
N ARG A 200 19.89 0.63 -3.92
CA ARG A 200 20.93 1.64 -3.67
C ARG A 200 20.31 3.02 -3.62
N LEU A 201 20.44 3.70 -2.49
CA LEU A 201 19.97 5.07 -2.29
C LEU A 201 21.16 5.97 -1.98
N GLU A 202 21.36 7.05 -2.74
CA GLU A 202 22.37 8.06 -2.39
C GLU A 202 22.10 8.57 -0.97
N SER A 203 23.16 8.60 -0.15
CA SER A 203 23.06 8.88 1.28
C SER A 203 22.43 10.26 1.49
N PRO A 204 21.20 10.34 2.03
CA PRO A 204 20.55 11.63 2.19
C PRO A 204 21.26 12.41 3.30
N THR A 205 21.61 13.67 3.03
CA THR A 205 22.25 14.56 3.99
C THR A 205 21.38 14.83 5.22
N ALA A 206 20.05 14.63 5.13
CA ALA A 206 19.05 15.15 6.06
C ALA A 206 18.10 14.10 6.68
N ALA A 207 18.31 12.79 6.51
CA ALA A 207 17.43 11.76 7.07
C ALA A 207 18.09 11.01 8.24
N PRO A 208 17.97 11.49 9.50
CA PRO A 208 18.47 10.76 10.65
C PRO A 208 17.63 9.50 10.87
N GLY A 209 18.27 8.33 11.02
CA GLY A 209 17.60 7.06 11.33
C GLY A 209 17.70 6.00 10.24
N THR A 210 17.19 4.80 10.53
CA THR A 210 17.22 3.67 9.60
C THR A 210 16.18 3.85 8.51
N ILE A 211 16.62 3.73 7.26
CA ILE A 211 15.76 3.77 6.08
C ILE A 211 15.49 2.35 5.62
N TYR A 212 14.25 2.05 5.26
CA TYR A 212 13.82 0.75 4.77
C TYR A 212 13.34 0.84 3.33
N VAL A 213 13.57 -0.23 2.58
CA VAL A 213 12.90 -0.46 1.29
C VAL A 213 11.55 -1.11 1.58
N LEU A 214 10.45 -0.46 1.21
CA LEU A 214 9.10 -0.97 1.45
C LEU A 214 8.30 -1.09 0.16
N GLY A 215 7.48 -2.13 0.09
CA GLY A 215 6.54 -2.39 -1.00
C GLY A 215 5.56 -3.49 -0.60
N ALA A 216 4.60 -3.82 -1.46
CA ALA A 216 3.67 -4.92 -1.15
C ALA A 216 4.39 -6.28 -1.03
N PHE A 217 5.57 -6.45 -1.65
CA PHE A 217 6.38 -7.68 -1.59
C PHE A 217 6.92 -8.00 -0.19
N ASN A 218 6.96 -7.03 0.72
CA ASN A 218 7.33 -7.25 2.13
C ASN A 218 6.23 -6.81 3.09
N ASP A 219 4.98 -6.77 2.63
CA ASP A 219 3.80 -6.35 3.39
C ASP A 219 3.93 -4.97 4.04
N TRP A 220 4.74 -4.08 3.46
CA TRP A 220 5.03 -2.77 4.03
C TRP A 220 5.72 -2.83 5.41
N LEU A 221 6.34 -3.97 5.75
CA LEU A 221 6.97 -4.18 7.04
C LEU A 221 8.45 -3.77 7.00
N PRO A 222 8.93 -2.96 7.97
CA PRO A 222 10.33 -2.57 8.10
C PRO A 222 11.18 -3.70 8.69
N LEU A 223 11.25 -4.83 8.00
CA LEU A 223 12.01 -5.98 8.47
C LEU A 223 13.52 -5.70 8.33
N PRO A 224 14.38 -6.26 9.21
CA PRO A 224 15.83 -6.01 9.18
C PRO A 224 16.51 -6.31 7.83
N ALA A 225 15.98 -7.25 7.05
CA ALA A 225 16.49 -7.59 5.72
C ALA A 225 16.34 -6.45 4.70
N PHE A 226 15.38 -5.54 4.90
CA PHE A 226 15.11 -4.41 4.01
C PHE A 226 15.68 -3.09 4.53
N ALA A 227 16.40 -3.10 5.65
CA ALA A 227 17.08 -1.92 6.18
C ALA A 227 18.31 -1.58 5.34
N LEU A 228 18.38 -0.34 4.87
CA LEU A 228 19.53 0.22 4.17
C LEU A 228 20.70 0.40 5.14
N LYS A 229 21.90 0.02 4.71
CA LYS A 229 23.16 0.13 5.47
C LYS A 229 24.20 0.89 4.67
N ALA A 230 25.07 1.62 5.37
CA ALA A 230 26.20 2.28 4.73
C ALA A 230 27.16 1.25 4.11
N VAL A 231 27.62 1.52 2.90
CA VAL A 231 28.64 0.71 2.23
C VAL A 231 29.98 1.46 2.33
N PRO A 232 31.06 0.83 2.84
CA PRO A 232 32.35 1.48 2.97
C PRO A 232 32.82 2.08 1.63
N GLN A 233 33.31 3.32 1.69
CA GLN A 233 33.88 4.04 0.53
C GLN A 233 32.89 4.34 -0.61
N GLN A 234 31.59 4.18 -0.38
CA GLN A 234 30.53 4.53 -1.33
C GLN A 234 29.68 5.68 -0.80
N SER A 235 29.10 6.48 -1.70
CA SER A 235 28.20 7.59 -1.34
C SER A 235 26.74 7.16 -1.17
N PHE A 236 26.43 5.87 -1.25
CA PHE A 236 25.07 5.34 -1.14
C PHE A 236 24.92 4.35 0.02
N LEU A 237 23.68 4.23 0.49
CA LEU A 237 23.23 3.15 1.37
C LEU A 237 22.69 1.99 0.53
N GLN A 238 22.74 0.78 1.08
CA GLN A 238 22.34 -0.43 0.38
C GLN A 238 21.54 -1.41 1.24
N ALA A 239 20.53 -2.02 0.63
CA ALA A 239 19.87 -3.23 1.12
C ALA A 239 20.03 -4.32 0.06
N VAL A 240 20.21 -5.55 0.53
CA VAL A 240 20.44 -6.71 -0.33
C VAL A 240 19.39 -7.75 0.00
N VAL A 241 18.49 -8.01 -0.94
CA VAL A 241 17.25 -8.76 -0.71
C VAL A 241 17.09 -9.84 -1.77
N TRP A 242 16.66 -11.02 -1.38
CA TRP A 242 16.23 -12.04 -2.33
C TRP A 242 14.80 -11.75 -2.80
N LEU A 243 14.65 -11.47 -4.09
CA LEU A 243 13.36 -11.28 -4.73
C LEU A 243 13.23 -12.23 -5.92
N LYS A 244 12.02 -12.71 -6.15
CA LYS A 244 11.70 -13.55 -7.31
C LYS A 244 11.65 -12.68 -8.58
N GLN A 245 11.90 -13.21 -9.77
CA GLN A 245 11.77 -12.43 -11.00
C GLN A 245 10.38 -11.80 -11.15
N GLY A 246 10.32 -10.57 -11.65
CA GLY A 246 9.08 -9.82 -11.75
C GLY A 246 9.25 -8.31 -11.90
N VAL A 247 8.14 -7.61 -11.75
CA VAL A 247 8.05 -6.14 -11.70
C VAL A 247 7.72 -5.73 -10.29
N TYR A 248 8.45 -4.78 -9.74
CA TYR A 248 8.31 -4.38 -8.35
C TYR A 248 8.26 -2.87 -8.22
N ASP A 249 7.24 -2.41 -7.52
CA ASP A 249 7.20 -1.07 -6.99
C ASP A 249 7.72 -1.04 -5.56
N TYR A 250 8.38 0.05 -5.20
CA TYR A 250 8.94 0.26 -3.88
C TYR A 250 9.07 1.74 -3.55
N MET A 251 9.26 2.01 -2.26
CA MET A 251 9.61 3.33 -1.74
C MET A 251 10.67 3.20 -0.65
N TYR A 252 11.36 4.28 -0.37
CA TYR A 252 12.20 4.41 0.82
C TYR A 252 11.44 5.14 1.92
N ALA A 253 11.39 4.56 3.11
CA ALA A 253 10.70 5.15 4.25
C ALA A 253 11.46 4.93 5.56
N GLN A 254 11.25 5.85 6.50
CA GLN A 254 11.65 5.71 7.89
C GLN A 254 10.44 5.30 8.75
N ILE A 255 10.69 4.86 9.98
CA ILE A 255 9.63 4.49 10.92
C ILE A 255 9.54 5.53 12.02
N GLU A 256 8.39 6.22 12.10
CA GLU A 256 8.10 7.22 13.12
C GLU A 256 6.77 6.88 13.80
N GLY A 257 6.77 6.79 15.13
CA GLY A 257 5.55 6.46 15.88
C GLY A 257 4.88 5.14 15.47
N GLY A 258 5.65 4.20 14.92
CA GLY A 258 5.15 2.91 14.40
C GLY A 258 4.55 2.97 12.98
N LYS A 259 4.66 4.10 12.27
CA LYS A 259 4.18 4.27 10.89
C LYS A 259 5.33 4.48 9.93
N SER A 260 5.15 4.05 8.68
CA SER A 260 6.15 4.31 7.62
C SER A 260 5.97 5.69 7.03
N VAL A 261 7.01 6.52 7.15
CA VAL A 261 7.06 7.91 6.69
C VAL A 261 8.07 8.02 5.54
N ALA A 262 7.55 8.26 4.33
CA ALA A 262 8.36 8.35 3.10
C ALA A 262 8.70 9.79 2.71
N GLY A 263 7.93 10.78 3.16
CA GLY A 263 8.06 12.19 2.79
C GLY A 263 9.47 12.78 2.84
N PRO A 264 10.29 12.53 3.88
CA PRO A 264 11.66 13.02 3.96
C PRO A 264 12.60 12.54 2.83
N ILE A 265 12.25 11.44 2.15
CA ILE A 265 13.06 10.85 1.07
C ILE A 265 12.34 10.98 -0.27
N GLU A 266 11.06 10.64 -0.32
CA GLU A 266 10.27 10.58 -1.55
C GLU A 266 9.56 11.90 -1.90
N GLY A 267 9.33 12.76 -0.91
CA GLY A 267 8.46 13.93 -1.03
C GLY A 267 6.98 13.59 -0.91
N ASP A 268 6.18 14.61 -0.64
CA ASP A 268 4.73 14.52 -0.47
C ASP A 268 4.04 15.50 -1.42
N PHE A 269 3.23 14.97 -2.33
CA PHE A 269 2.56 15.73 -3.39
C PHE A 269 1.09 15.35 -3.46
N ALA A 270 0.21 16.34 -3.36
CA ALA A 270 -1.23 16.10 -3.49
C ALA A 270 -1.65 15.64 -4.90
N GLN A 271 -0.79 15.84 -5.91
CA GLN A 271 -1.01 15.41 -7.30
C GLN A 271 -0.75 13.91 -7.53
N THR A 272 -0.10 13.21 -6.60
CA THR A 272 0.26 11.79 -6.74
C THR A 272 -0.96 10.91 -6.97
N GLN A 273 -0.85 9.98 -7.91
CA GLN A 273 -1.85 8.96 -8.14
C GLN A 273 -1.79 7.92 -7.03
N ASN A 274 -2.88 7.79 -6.30
CA ASN A 274 -3.01 6.83 -5.23
C ASN A 274 -4.34 6.09 -5.39
N GLN A 275 -4.34 4.82 -4.98
CA GLN A 275 -5.52 4.00 -4.83
C GLN A 275 -6.07 4.13 -3.41
N TYR A 276 -7.35 4.45 -3.26
CA TYR A 276 -8.01 4.48 -1.95
C TYR A 276 -9.08 3.40 -1.85
N GLU A 277 -9.16 2.77 -0.69
CA GLU A 277 -10.18 1.79 -0.35
C GLU A 277 -10.93 2.23 0.91
N ILE A 278 -12.25 2.11 0.89
CA ILE A 278 -13.12 2.36 2.04
C ILE A 278 -13.81 1.05 2.41
N LEU A 279 -13.60 0.61 3.65
CA LEU A 279 -14.25 -0.53 4.26
C LEU A 279 -15.28 -0.02 5.27
N VAL A 280 -16.54 -0.43 5.12
CA VAL A 280 -17.64 -0.01 6.01
C VAL A 280 -17.98 -1.12 6.97
N TYR A 281 -17.71 -0.90 8.25
CA TYR A 281 -18.03 -1.84 9.31
C TYR A 281 -19.37 -1.48 9.95
N TYR A 282 -20.17 -2.51 10.23
CA TYR A 282 -21.43 -2.40 10.95
C TYR A 282 -21.44 -3.34 12.15
N ARG A 283 -21.79 -2.80 13.32
CA ARG A 283 -22.02 -3.57 14.53
C ARG A 283 -23.30 -3.10 15.21
N ALA A 284 -24.35 -3.91 15.11
CA ALA A 284 -25.60 -3.67 15.84
C ALA A 284 -25.37 -3.74 17.36
N LEU A 285 -26.20 -3.03 18.13
CA LEU A 285 -26.20 -3.18 19.58
C LEU A 285 -26.41 -4.66 19.98
N GLY A 286 -25.53 -5.20 20.82
CA GLY A 286 -25.56 -6.60 21.24
C GLY A 286 -25.01 -7.61 20.21
N ALA A 287 -24.53 -7.16 19.05
CA ALA A 287 -23.89 -8.04 18.08
C ALA A 287 -22.56 -8.60 18.61
N ARG A 288 -22.26 -9.84 18.18
CA ARG A 288 -21.08 -10.60 18.61
C ARG A 288 -19.84 -10.37 17.74
N TYR A 289 -19.99 -9.71 16.59
CA TYR A 289 -18.91 -9.44 15.65
C TYR A 289 -19.22 -8.21 14.79
N ASP A 290 -18.18 -7.68 14.16
CA ASP A 290 -18.29 -6.56 13.23
C ASP A 290 -18.41 -7.09 11.80
N ARG A 291 -19.52 -6.75 11.14
CA ARG A 291 -19.76 -7.08 9.72
C ARG A 291 -19.05 -6.05 8.85
N VAL A 292 -18.53 -6.45 7.70
CA VAL A 292 -18.09 -5.48 6.66
C VAL A 292 -19.20 -5.38 5.63
N VAL A 293 -20.01 -4.32 5.71
CA VAL A 293 -21.28 -4.16 4.97
C VAL A 293 -21.17 -3.39 3.66
N GLY A 294 -19.97 -2.88 3.36
CA GLY A 294 -19.65 -2.22 2.11
C GLY A 294 -18.15 -2.13 1.89
N TYR A 295 -17.76 -2.11 0.64
CA TYR A 295 -16.40 -1.88 0.17
C TYR A 295 -16.46 -1.02 -1.08
N GLN A 296 -15.57 -0.05 -1.19
CA GLN A 296 -15.40 0.72 -2.41
C GLN A 296 -13.94 1.10 -2.61
N SER A 297 -13.51 1.14 -3.86
CA SER A 297 -12.15 1.46 -4.23
C SER A 297 -12.11 2.44 -5.40
N PHE A 298 -11.26 3.47 -5.34
CA PHE A 298 -11.16 4.53 -6.35
C PHE A 298 -9.79 5.20 -6.36
N LYS A 299 -9.38 5.74 -7.51
CA LYS A 299 -8.10 6.45 -7.67
C LYS A 299 -8.23 7.97 -7.54
N SER A 300 -7.18 8.64 -7.08
CA SER A 300 -7.10 10.11 -7.04
C SER A 300 -7.04 10.75 -8.45
N GLY A 301 -6.43 10.06 -9.43
CA GLY A 301 -6.08 10.61 -10.74
C GLY A 301 -7.22 10.99 -11.67
N ALA A 302 -8.44 10.47 -11.48
CA ALA A 302 -9.56 10.77 -12.37
C ALA A 302 -10.17 12.18 -12.18
N ASN A 303 -9.90 12.85 -11.04
CA ASN A 303 -10.63 14.06 -10.63
C ASN A 303 -9.76 15.27 -10.25
N LEU A 304 -8.42 15.11 -10.21
CA LEU A 304 -7.48 16.17 -9.80
C LEU A 304 -6.79 16.87 -10.98
N GLN A 305 -6.89 16.32 -12.21
CA GLN A 305 -6.26 16.89 -13.40
C GLN A 305 -7.14 17.92 -14.15
N ASP A 306 -8.42 18.04 -13.78
CA ASP A 306 -9.40 18.92 -14.45
C ASP A 306 -9.58 20.30 -13.79
N ARG A 307 -8.64 20.76 -12.94
CA ARG A 307 -8.71 22.09 -12.32
C ARG A 307 -7.37 22.79 -12.23
#